data_AF-A0A0F9RPW3-F1
#
_entry.id   AF-A0A0F9RPW3-F1
#
_cell.length_a   1.000
_cell.length_b   1.000
_cell.length_c   1.000
_cell.angle_alpha   90.00
_cell.angle_beta   90.00
_cell.angle_gamma   90.00
#
_symmetry.space_group_name_H-M   'P 1'
#
loop_
_entity.id
_entity.type
_entity.pdbx_description
1 polymer ?
#
loop_
_entity_poly.entity_id
_entity_poly.type
_entity_poly.pdbx_seq_one_letter_code
_entity_poly.pdbx_strand_id
1 'polypeptide(L)'
;MQTKNDAMSELWRVLSGTQTAYETALKDLDDGAGKDLVTEITSMRKANIEQVEKYLSDAGTDVCELEAPERVYSALDWTSAGIDGPEGVKAQARKYETNVLEAYDRAIEPYAAGDPELQFLTEQYHQLSQKLGGLTPDRAAA
;
A
#
# COMPACT_ATOMS: atom_id res chain seq x y z
N MET A 1 18.13 -7.40 13.89
CA MET A 1 16.89 -6.80 14.43
C MET A 1 16.57 -5.63 13.53
N GLN A 2 15.43 -5.67 12.85
CA GLN A 2 14.99 -4.58 11.96
C GLN A 2 14.70 -3.35 12.82
N THR A 3 15.20 -2.18 12.42
CA THR A 3 14.88 -0.92 13.09
C THR A 3 13.52 -0.39 12.64
N LYS A 4 12.93 0.51 13.42
CA LYS A 4 11.65 1.14 13.06
C LYS A 4 11.76 1.88 11.72
N ASN A 5 12.89 2.55 11.48
CA ASN A 5 13.18 3.23 10.23
C ASN A 5 13.34 2.26 9.05
N ASP A 6 13.92 1.06 9.27
CA ASP A 6 13.99 0.03 8.24
C ASP A 6 12.59 -0.48 7.86
N ALA A 7 11.73 -0.72 8.85
CA ALA A 7 10.34 -1.12 8.62
C ALA A 7 9.53 -0.02 7.90
N MET A 8 9.77 1.24 8.23
CA MET A 8 9.15 2.40 7.56
C MET A 8 9.63 2.59 6.14
N SER A 9 10.93 2.38 5.91
CA SER A 9 11.51 2.43 4.57
C SER A 9 10.97 1.30 3.70
N GLU A 10 10.78 0.10 4.26
CA GLU A 10 10.15 -1.01 3.56
C GLU A 10 8.67 -0.74 3.24
N LEU A 11 7.91 -0.22 4.20
CA LEU A 11 6.52 0.21 3.96
C LEU A 11 6.46 1.27 2.86
N TRP A 12 7.32 2.30 2.92
CA TRP A 12 7.40 3.34 1.90
C TRP A 12 7.64 2.75 0.51
N ARG A 13 8.58 1.81 0.38
CA ARG A 13 8.86 1.12 -0.90
C ARG A 13 7.63 0.39 -1.44
N VAL A 14 6.87 -0.28 -0.57
CA VAL A 14 5.63 -0.96 -0.93
C VAL A 14 4.56 0.03 -1.39
N LEU A 15 4.34 1.09 -0.61
CA LEU A 15 3.36 2.13 -0.94
C LEU A 15 3.71 2.83 -2.26
N SER A 16 4.93 3.30 -2.43
CA SER A 16 5.36 4.01 -3.64
C SER A 16 5.35 3.11 -4.88
N GLY A 17 5.79 1.85 -4.75
CA GLY A 17 5.78 0.91 -5.86
C GLY A 17 4.36 0.55 -6.33
N THR A 18 3.45 0.28 -5.39
CA THR A 18 2.03 0.01 -5.72
C THR A 18 1.32 1.25 -6.28
N GLN A 19 1.65 2.45 -5.78
CA GLN A 19 1.15 3.72 -6.30
C GLN A 19 1.47 3.86 -7.79
N THR A 20 2.74 3.71 -8.18
CA THR A 20 3.15 3.81 -9.58
C THR A 20 2.46 2.77 -10.47
N ALA A 21 2.29 1.55 -9.96
CA ALA A 21 1.62 0.48 -10.70
C ALA A 21 0.13 0.79 -10.92
N TYR A 22 -0.57 1.36 -9.93
CA TYR A 22 -1.96 1.76 -10.05
C TYR A 22 -2.13 2.97 -10.98
N GLU A 23 -1.26 3.96 -10.91
CA GLU A 23 -1.26 5.10 -11.84
C GLU A 23 -1.01 4.67 -13.29
N THR A 24 -0.25 3.59 -13.49
CA THR A 24 -0.08 2.97 -14.80
C THR A 24 -1.35 2.24 -15.21
N ALA A 25 -1.90 1.38 -14.36
CA ALA A 25 -3.11 0.61 -14.62
C ALA A 25 -4.33 1.48 -14.95
N LEU A 26 -4.52 2.60 -14.23
CA LEU A 26 -5.64 3.51 -14.42
C LEU A 26 -5.75 4.07 -15.85
N LYS A 27 -4.65 4.10 -16.61
CA LYS A 27 -4.64 4.54 -18.01
C LYS A 27 -5.33 3.55 -18.94
N ASP A 28 -5.31 2.27 -18.58
CA ASP A 28 -5.81 1.16 -19.40
C ASP A 28 -7.13 0.59 -18.89
N LEU A 29 -7.59 1.00 -17.70
CA LEU A 29 -8.87 0.58 -17.14
C LEU A 29 -10.06 1.32 -17.78
N ASP A 30 -11.06 0.54 -18.18
CA ASP A 30 -12.38 1.04 -18.57
C ASP A 30 -13.07 1.75 -17.41
N ASP A 31 -13.89 2.76 -17.74
CA ASP A 31 -14.65 3.50 -16.74
C ASP A 31 -15.68 2.61 -16.03
N GLY A 32 -15.77 2.76 -14.72
CA GLY A 32 -16.72 2.03 -13.89
C GLY A 32 -16.23 1.83 -12.45
N ALA A 33 -17.06 1.16 -11.65
CA ALA A 33 -16.85 1.01 -10.20
C ALA A 33 -15.52 0.35 -9.80
N GLY A 34 -14.89 -0.41 -10.70
CA GLY A 34 -13.54 -0.94 -10.49
C GLY A 34 -12.47 0.14 -10.57
N LYS A 35 -12.49 0.96 -11.63
CA LYS A 35 -11.59 2.10 -11.82
C LYS A 35 -11.78 3.15 -10.74
N ASP A 36 -13.03 3.37 -10.30
CA ASP A 36 -13.34 4.28 -9.19
C ASP A 36 -12.64 3.84 -7.91
N LEU A 37 -12.73 2.56 -7.55
CA LEU A 37 -12.03 2.02 -6.37
C LEU A 37 -10.52 2.22 -6.47
N VAL A 38 -9.91 1.88 -7.61
CA VAL A 38 -8.46 2.04 -7.82
C VAL A 38 -8.05 3.51 -7.72
N THR A 39 -8.87 4.43 -8.26
CA THR A 39 -8.63 5.88 -8.18
C THR A 39 -8.67 6.40 -6.74
N GLU A 40 -9.64 5.95 -5.95
CA GLU A 40 -9.77 6.34 -4.56
C GLU A 40 -8.62 5.80 -3.70
N ILE A 41 -8.22 4.53 -3.91
CA ILE A 41 -7.05 3.95 -3.25
C ILE A 41 -5.78 4.72 -3.61
N THR A 42 -5.60 5.05 -4.89
CA THR A 42 -4.46 5.83 -5.40
C THR A 42 -4.39 7.21 -4.75
N SER A 43 -5.54 7.87 -4.56
CA SER A 43 -5.61 9.19 -3.93
C SER A 43 -5.27 9.13 -2.43
N MET A 44 -5.82 8.16 -1.71
CA MET A 44 -5.52 7.92 -0.30
C MET A 44 -4.04 7.56 -0.10
N ARG A 45 -3.49 6.71 -0.97
CA ARG A 45 -2.11 6.23 -0.89
C ARG A 45 -1.09 7.36 -1.02
N LYS A 46 -1.35 8.41 -1.82
CA LYS A 46 -0.49 9.61 -1.86
C LYS A 46 -0.36 10.27 -0.50
N ALA A 47 -1.48 10.51 0.18
CA ALA A 47 -1.47 11.09 1.54
C ALA A 47 -0.77 10.17 2.55
N ASN A 48 -0.90 8.85 2.37
CA ASN A 48 -0.22 7.88 3.24
C ASN A 48 1.30 7.92 3.04
N ILE A 49 1.77 7.95 1.79
CA ILE A 49 3.19 8.09 1.43
C ILE A 49 3.76 9.35 2.06
N GLU A 50 3.13 10.51 1.86
CA GLU A 50 3.60 11.79 2.42
C GLU A 50 3.80 11.74 3.95
N GLN A 51 2.91 11.07 4.68
CA GLN A 51 3.05 10.90 6.14
C GLN A 51 4.23 9.99 6.51
N VAL A 52 4.43 8.89 5.78
CA VAL A 52 5.58 7.99 6.01
C VAL A 52 6.90 8.68 5.65
N GLU A 53 6.93 9.46 4.57
CA GLU A 53 8.10 10.25 4.16
C GLU A 53 8.46 11.30 5.20
N LYS A 54 7.43 11.98 5.74
CA LYS A 54 7.61 12.93 6.83
C LYS A 54 8.20 12.25 8.06
N TYR A 55 7.67 11.08 8.45
CA TYR A 55 8.21 10.31 9.57
C TYR A 55 9.69 9.98 9.37
N LEU A 56 10.04 9.44 8.19
CA LEU A 56 11.41 9.07 7.85
C LEU A 56 12.36 10.28 7.86
N SER A 57 11.91 11.40 7.30
CA SER A 57 12.67 12.66 7.27
C SER A 57 12.89 13.22 8.68
N ASP A 58 11.85 13.25 9.53
CA ASP A 58 11.94 13.71 10.92
C ASP A 58 12.87 12.79 11.74
N ALA A 59 12.98 11.51 11.37
CA ALA A 59 13.92 10.54 11.94
C ALA A 59 15.34 10.58 11.32
N GLY A 60 15.61 11.52 10.40
CA GLY A 60 16.91 11.72 9.76
C GLY A 60 17.24 10.74 8.62
N THR A 61 16.25 10.04 8.08
CA THR A 61 16.40 9.18 6.89
C THR A 61 16.12 10.01 5.64
N ASP A 62 17.08 10.04 4.69
CA ASP A 62 16.84 10.69 3.39
C ASP A 62 15.99 9.78 2.50
N VAL A 63 14.73 10.17 2.32
CA VAL A 63 13.78 9.48 1.45
C VAL A 63 14.22 9.53 -0.01
N CYS A 64 14.97 10.55 -0.44
CA CYS A 64 15.45 10.66 -1.82
C CYS A 64 16.49 9.59 -2.16
N GLU A 65 17.16 9.04 -1.14
CA GLU A 65 18.09 7.91 -1.28
C GLU A 65 17.38 6.55 -1.20
N LEU A 66 16.09 6.52 -0.82
CA LEU A 66 15.30 5.30 -0.87
C LEU A 66 14.95 4.99 -2.33
N GLU A 67 15.53 3.92 -2.86
CA GLU A 67 15.12 3.40 -4.16
C GLU A 67 13.69 2.85 -4.06
N ALA A 68 12.75 3.54 -4.70
CA ALA A 68 11.45 2.96 -5.00
C ALA A 68 11.70 1.72 -5.87
N PRO A 69 11.21 0.53 -5.49
CA PRO A 69 11.52 -0.67 -6.24
C PRO A 69 10.88 -0.59 -7.62
N GLU A 70 11.66 -0.23 -8.65
CA GLU A 70 11.21 -0.16 -10.05
C GLU A 70 10.56 -1.48 -10.54
N ARG A 71 10.89 -2.60 -9.87
CA ARG A 71 10.53 -3.95 -10.30
C ARG A 71 9.49 -4.70 -9.46
N VAL A 72 9.19 -4.30 -8.23
CA VAL A 72 8.35 -5.16 -7.36
C VAL A 72 6.87 -5.10 -7.75
N TYR A 73 6.42 -4.01 -8.39
CA TYR A 73 5.02 -3.82 -8.79
C TYR A 73 4.81 -3.52 -10.28
N SER A 74 5.86 -3.41 -11.09
CA SER A 74 5.72 -3.37 -12.56
C SER A 74 5.20 -4.70 -13.16
N ALA A 75 5.09 -5.74 -12.33
CA ALA A 75 4.46 -7.02 -12.65
C ALA A 75 3.03 -7.15 -12.10
N LEU A 76 2.41 -6.08 -11.60
CA LEU A 76 0.96 -6.11 -11.37
C LEU A 76 0.31 -6.37 -12.75
N ASP A 77 -0.14 -7.60 -12.97
CA ASP A 77 -0.74 -8.06 -14.21
C ASP A 77 -2.13 -7.41 -14.37
N TRP A 78 -2.10 -6.12 -14.70
CA TRP A 78 -3.24 -5.33 -15.12
C TRP A 78 -3.51 -5.50 -16.62
N THR A 79 -2.58 -6.16 -17.34
CA THR A 79 -2.67 -6.51 -18.76
C THR A 79 -3.72 -7.59 -19.01
N SER A 80 -4.99 -7.17 -18.90
CA SER A 80 -6.08 -7.43 -19.86
C SER A 80 -6.41 -8.85 -20.33
N ALA A 81 -5.76 -9.91 -19.86
CA ALA A 81 -6.07 -11.29 -20.26
C ALA A 81 -7.02 -12.03 -19.29
N GLY A 82 -7.44 -11.40 -18.18
CA GLY A 82 -8.31 -12.07 -17.20
C GLY A 82 -9.08 -11.19 -16.23
N ILE A 83 -9.12 -9.86 -16.44
CA ILE A 83 -9.91 -8.95 -15.61
C ILE A 83 -11.23 -8.65 -16.32
N ASP A 84 -12.24 -9.45 -16.04
CA ASP A 84 -13.58 -9.27 -16.61
C ASP A 84 -14.38 -8.23 -15.81
N GLY A 85 -14.48 -7.03 -16.37
CA GLY A 85 -15.36 -5.96 -15.89
C GLY A 85 -15.04 -5.41 -14.49
N PRO A 86 -15.94 -4.57 -13.94
CA PRO A 86 -15.68 -3.84 -12.70
C PRO A 86 -15.37 -4.72 -11.48
N GLU A 87 -15.96 -5.92 -11.39
CA GLU A 87 -15.73 -6.83 -10.26
C GLU A 87 -14.37 -7.55 -10.36
N GLY A 88 -13.91 -7.88 -11.58
CA GLY A 88 -12.55 -8.38 -11.79
C GLY A 88 -11.50 -7.36 -11.33
N VAL A 89 -11.72 -6.08 -11.66
CA VAL A 89 -10.82 -4.97 -11.25
C VAL A 89 -10.78 -4.86 -9.73
N LYS A 90 -11.93 -4.94 -9.04
CA LYS A 90 -11.99 -4.92 -7.58
C LYS A 90 -11.28 -6.12 -6.94
N ALA A 91 -11.46 -7.32 -7.50
CA ALA A 91 -10.79 -8.52 -7.02
C ALA A 91 -9.26 -8.41 -7.17
N GLN A 92 -8.80 -7.89 -8.31
CA GLN A 92 -7.39 -7.64 -8.56
C GLN A 92 -6.81 -6.59 -7.60
N ALA A 93 -7.52 -5.49 -7.37
CA ALA A 93 -7.14 -4.49 -6.39
C ALA A 93 -7.00 -5.12 -4.98
N ARG A 94 -8.02 -5.85 -4.51
CA ARG A 94 -7.98 -6.55 -3.21
C ARG A 94 -6.79 -7.50 -3.07
N LYS A 95 -6.46 -8.27 -4.12
CA LYS A 95 -5.30 -9.18 -4.12
C LYS A 95 -4.00 -8.42 -3.84
N TYR A 96 -3.78 -7.31 -4.54
CA TYR A 96 -2.53 -6.55 -4.37
C TYR A 96 -2.50 -5.73 -3.10
N GLU A 97 -3.65 -5.24 -2.65
CA GLU A 97 -3.75 -4.51 -1.40
C GLU A 97 -3.60 -5.39 -0.16
N THR A 98 -3.78 -6.71 -0.29
CA THR A 98 -3.42 -7.65 0.78
C THR A 98 -1.94 -7.53 1.13
N ASN A 99 -1.05 -7.46 0.13
CA ASN A 99 0.39 -7.29 0.36
C ASN A 99 0.73 -5.94 1.00
N VAL A 100 -0.07 -4.90 0.75
CA VAL A 100 0.10 -3.58 1.35
C VAL A 100 -0.30 -3.63 2.82
N LEU A 101 -1.44 -4.25 3.13
CA LEU A 101 -1.87 -4.47 4.51
C LEU A 101 -0.85 -5.31 5.30
N GLU A 102 -0.25 -6.33 4.69
CA GLU A 102 0.85 -7.10 5.29
C GLU A 102 2.11 -6.26 5.53
N ALA A 103 2.40 -5.27 4.68
CA ALA A 103 3.50 -4.34 4.90
C ALA A 103 3.21 -3.41 6.09
N TYR A 104 1.97 -2.95 6.25
CA TYR A 104 1.53 -2.23 7.44
C TYR A 104 1.65 -3.09 8.70
N ASP A 105 1.20 -4.35 8.67
CA ASP A 105 1.33 -5.27 9.82
C ASP A 105 2.80 -5.44 10.22
N ARG A 106 3.71 -5.68 9.26
CA ARG A 106 5.16 -5.77 9.52
C ARG A 106 5.76 -4.47 10.07
N ALA A 107 5.20 -3.33 9.69
CA ALA A 107 5.60 -2.02 10.19
C ALA A 107 5.10 -1.71 11.61
N ILE A 108 3.96 -2.27 12.02
CA ILE A 108 3.28 -1.96 13.28
C ILE A 108 3.58 -3.02 14.36
N GLU A 109 3.44 -4.30 14.03
CA GLU A 109 3.48 -5.41 15.00
C GLU A 109 4.75 -5.46 15.87
N PRO A 110 5.97 -5.24 15.34
CA PRO A 110 7.19 -5.34 16.14
C PRO A 110 7.29 -4.30 17.25
N TYR A 111 6.52 -3.20 17.17
CA TYR A 111 6.62 -2.06 18.08
C TYR A 111 5.45 -1.96 19.07
N ALA A 112 4.58 -2.98 19.09
CA ALA A 112 3.34 -3.10 19.85
C ALA A 112 2.34 -1.95 19.58
N ALA A 113 1.08 -2.30 19.32
CA ALA A 113 -0.01 -1.35 19.16
C ALA A 113 -0.12 -0.46 20.41
N GLY A 114 0.47 0.72 20.38
CA GLY A 114 0.66 1.56 21.57
C GLY A 114 1.73 2.62 21.43
N ASP A 115 2.63 2.52 20.45
CA ASP A 115 3.54 3.62 20.10
C ASP A 115 2.75 4.81 19.51
N PRO A 116 2.70 5.97 20.19
CA PRO A 116 2.01 7.15 19.68
C PRO A 116 2.54 7.62 18.34
N GLU A 117 3.83 7.40 18.06
CA GLU A 117 4.47 7.79 16.80
C GLU A 117 3.96 6.96 15.62
N LEU A 118 3.42 5.76 15.87
CA LEU A 118 2.94 4.85 14.82
C LEU A 118 1.41 4.80 14.72
N GLN A 119 0.68 5.63 15.49
CA GLN A 119 -0.79 5.67 15.44
C GLN A 119 -1.30 6.00 14.03
N PHE A 120 -0.62 6.89 13.31
CA PHE A 120 -1.00 7.25 11.95
C PHE A 120 -0.98 6.03 11.01
N LEU A 121 -0.04 5.08 11.19
CA LEU A 121 -0.01 3.85 10.40
C LEU A 121 -1.20 2.94 10.69
N THR A 122 -1.63 2.88 11.96
CA THR A 122 -2.81 2.10 12.36
C THR A 122 -4.08 2.70 11.73
N GLU A 123 -4.18 4.03 11.67
CA GLU A 123 -5.27 4.72 11.00
C GLU A 123 -5.26 4.44 9.49
N GLN A 124 -4.10 4.54 8.84
CA GLN A 124 -3.95 4.23 7.41
C GLN A 124 -4.33 2.79 7.08
N TYR A 125 -3.88 1.83 7.90
CA TYR A 125 -4.25 0.42 7.79
C TYR A 125 -5.77 0.24 7.85
N HIS A 126 -6.42 0.82 8.85
CA HIS A 126 -7.87 0.68 9.03
C HIS A 126 -8.65 1.34 7.87
N GLN A 127 -8.22 2.50 7.38
CA GLN A 127 -8.85 3.15 6.24
C GLN A 127 -8.75 2.29 4.98
N LEU A 128 -7.57 1.73 4.69
CA LEU A 128 -7.37 0.82 3.56
C LEU A 128 -8.20 -0.46 3.71
N SER A 129 -8.17 -1.09 4.88
CA SER A 129 -8.97 -2.29 5.17
C SER A 129 -10.47 -2.03 4.94
N GLN A 130 -11.01 -0.92 5.46
CA GLN A 130 -12.41 -0.54 5.25
C GLN A 130 -12.73 -0.32 3.77
N LYS A 131 -11.83 0.35 3.04
CA LYS A 131 -12.00 0.58 1.59
C LYS A 131 -12.12 -0.73 0.81
N LEU A 132 -11.46 -1.78 1.29
CA LEU A 132 -11.45 -3.11 0.69
C LEU A 132 -12.59 -4.01 1.18
N GLY A 133 -13.49 -3.49 2.02
CA GLY A 133 -14.62 -4.24 2.58
C GLY A 133 -14.29 -4.95 3.89
N GLY A 134 -13.42 -4.37 4.72
CA GLY A 134 -12.96 -4.95 5.98
C GLY A 134 -11.93 -6.06 5.79
N LEU A 135 -11.16 -6.00 4.70
CA LEU A 135 -10.13 -6.99 4.41
C LEU A 135 -9.03 -6.93 5.47
N THR A 136 -8.73 -8.06 6.08
CA THR A 136 -7.55 -8.25 6.92
C THR A 136 -6.69 -9.32 6.26
N PRO A 137 -5.35 -9.15 6.18
CA PRO A 137 -4.47 -10.21 5.72
C PRO A 137 -4.71 -11.50 6.49
N ASP A 138 -4.65 -12.63 5.80
CA ASP A 138 -4.70 -13.93 6.45
C ASP A 138 -3.46 -14.04 7.34
N ARG A 139 -3.65 -13.95 8.66
CA ARG A 139 -2.60 -14.22 9.63
C ARG A 139 -2.34 -15.71 9.61
N ALA A 140 -1.66 -16.20 8.58
CA ALA A 140 -1.01 -17.50 8.65
C ALA A 140 -0.10 -17.43 9.86
N ALA A 141 -0.51 -18.08 10.94
CA ALA A 141 0.24 -18.18 12.17
C ALA A 141 1.66 -18.59 11.81
N ALA A 142 2.61 -17.68 12.07
CA ALA A 142 4.04 -17.94 11.96
C ALA A 142 4.43 -19.17 12.79
#